data_AF-A0A920VL33-F1
#
_entry.id   AF-A0A920VL33-F1
#
_cell.length_a   1.000
_cell.length_b   1.000
_cell.length_c   1.000
_cell.angle_alpha   90.00
_cell.angle_beta   90.00
_cell.angle_gamma   90.00
#
_symmetry.space_group_name_H-M   'P 1'
#
loop_
_entity.id
_entity.type
_entity.pdbx_description
1 polymer ?
#
loop_
_entity_poly.entity_id
_entity_poly.type
_entity_poly.pdbx_seq_one_letter_code
_entity_poly.pdbx_strand_id
1 'polypeptide(L)'
;MGRWLDVELNPWGQEVLQGISLELMYLAIALAVLFVVGHMLWYRSRGFSEHEETADVQGSAAGIPERIVRHTLPSRIFHWTMGASMLVLLITAFVPLLGLEFAWVTIHWIAGAVLILTIIYHVIHSIVWQDFWSMMSMGAKDFREAMGHFRHLLSSKSPEPEKPGKYPFDHRMYHWGIIVTSLLAIVTGVLMTLRIKTPFWEPDAYYPFVDQAVAGIEVGEPAITAMPGAATGLVFVIHGIAGVALIIMVAAHIYFAIRPDKRYYLWGMIRGWIDREQYLAHFDPDKWSVVDGSIQESPPGGAIADSTVSAPRADD
;
A
#
# COMPACT_ATOMS: atom_id res chain seq x y z
N MET A 1 19.46 14.75 -21.54
CA MET A 1 19.17 13.38 -21.07
C MET A 1 18.97 13.50 -19.57
N GLY A 2 17.78 13.16 -19.05
CA GLY A 2 17.44 13.45 -17.64
C GLY A 2 18.38 12.73 -16.68
N ARG A 3 18.81 13.42 -15.63
CA ARG A 3 19.67 12.84 -14.59
C ARG A 3 18.75 12.14 -13.61
N TRP A 4 18.71 10.80 -13.60
CA TRP A 4 17.80 10.03 -12.73
C TRP A 4 18.33 9.83 -11.31
N LEU A 5 19.66 9.78 -11.17
CA LEU A 5 20.39 9.57 -9.92
C LEU A 5 21.25 10.78 -9.62
N ASP A 6 21.32 11.16 -8.35
CA ASP A 6 22.20 12.24 -7.90
C ASP A 6 23.54 11.67 -7.44
N VAL A 7 24.61 12.24 -7.96
CA VAL A 7 26.00 11.86 -7.72
C VAL A 7 26.78 13.12 -7.34
N GLU A 8 27.65 13.01 -6.35
CA GLU A 8 28.51 14.09 -5.88
C GLU A 8 29.98 13.64 -5.83
N LEU A 9 30.90 14.59 -6.00
CA LEU A 9 32.32 14.32 -5.86
C LEU A 9 32.72 14.35 -4.38
N ASN A 10 33.35 13.28 -3.91
CA ASN A 10 33.97 13.26 -2.59
C ASN A 10 35.25 14.14 -2.57
N PRO A 11 35.86 14.38 -1.40
CA PRO A 11 37.10 15.18 -1.28
C PRO A 11 38.30 14.67 -2.08
N TRP A 12 38.23 13.44 -2.60
CA TRP A 12 39.26 12.81 -3.44
C TRP A 12 38.90 12.83 -4.95
N GLY A 13 37.84 13.54 -5.33
CA GLY A 13 37.41 13.66 -6.73
C GLY A 13 36.75 12.41 -7.30
N GLN A 14 36.26 11.51 -6.45
CA GLN A 14 35.54 10.31 -6.87
C GLN A 14 34.04 10.54 -6.80
N GLU A 15 33.31 10.03 -7.80
CA GLU A 15 31.86 10.05 -7.83
C GLU A 15 31.25 9.14 -6.74
N VAL A 16 30.30 9.68 -5.99
CA VAL A 16 29.57 8.99 -4.93
C VAL A 16 28.07 9.19 -5.13
N LEU A 17 27.34 8.08 -5.13
CA LEU A 17 25.89 8.05 -5.27
C LEU A 17 25.22 8.62 -4.00
N GLN A 18 24.45 9.69 -4.15
CA GLN A 18 23.76 10.37 -3.06
C GLN A 18 22.29 9.94 -2.93
N GLY A 19 21.62 9.62 -4.04
CA GLY A 19 20.22 9.25 -4.03
C GLY A 19 19.52 9.38 -5.37
N ILE A 20 18.20 9.49 -5.33
CA ILE A 20 17.40 9.78 -6.53
C ILE A 20 17.38 11.27 -6.82
N SER A 21 17.27 11.61 -8.10
CA SER A 21 17.18 12.99 -8.56
C SER A 21 15.84 13.66 -8.27
N LEU A 22 15.87 14.99 -8.20
CA LEU A 22 14.67 15.84 -8.20
C LEU A 22 13.83 15.67 -9.48
N GLU A 23 14.47 15.42 -10.63
CA GLU A 23 13.79 15.16 -11.90
C GLU A 23 12.91 13.91 -11.84
N LEU A 24 13.41 12.83 -11.22
CA LEU A 24 12.65 11.60 -11.03
C LEU A 24 11.44 11.82 -10.12
N MET A 25 11.59 12.63 -9.07
CA MET A 25 10.48 13.01 -8.20
C MET A 25 9.41 13.79 -8.96
N TYR A 26 9.79 14.80 -9.75
CA TYR A 26 8.84 15.56 -10.56
C TYR A 26 8.15 14.69 -11.61
N LEU A 27 8.88 13.75 -12.22
CA LEU A 27 8.28 12.75 -13.11
C LEU A 27 7.24 11.91 -12.37
N ALA A 28 7.53 11.43 -11.16
CA ALA A 28 6.59 10.63 -10.39
C ALA A 28 5.31 11.40 -10.05
N ILE A 29 5.44 12.67 -9.63
CA ILE A 29 4.30 13.56 -9.37
C ILE A 29 3.50 13.78 -10.66
N ALA A 30 4.17 14.06 -11.77
CA ALA A 30 3.52 14.23 -13.06
C ALA A 30 2.77 12.96 -13.49
N LEU A 31 3.36 11.77 -13.34
CA LEU A 31 2.72 10.49 -13.63
C LEU A 31 1.52 10.23 -12.72
N ALA A 32 1.60 10.56 -11.43
CA ALA A 32 0.47 10.44 -10.52
C ALA A 32 -0.69 11.36 -10.93
N VAL A 33 -0.40 12.62 -11.28
CA VAL A 33 -1.41 13.58 -11.76
C VAL A 33 -2.01 13.11 -13.10
N LEU A 34 -1.17 12.70 -14.05
CA LEU A 34 -1.62 12.17 -15.35
C LEU A 34 -2.49 10.93 -15.18
N PHE A 35 -2.13 10.02 -14.28
CA PHE A 35 -2.94 8.86 -13.96
C PHE A 35 -4.31 9.26 -13.39
N VAL A 36 -4.34 10.14 -12.38
CA VAL A 36 -5.59 10.60 -11.75
C VAL A 36 -6.49 11.30 -12.77
N VAL A 37 -5.96 12.27 -13.51
CA VAL A 37 -6.72 13.03 -14.51
C VAL A 37 -7.16 12.13 -15.66
N GLY A 38 -6.25 11.33 -16.20
CA GLY A 38 -6.54 10.40 -17.30
C GLY A 38 -7.61 9.37 -16.92
N HIS A 39 -7.48 8.77 -15.73
CA HIS A 39 -8.49 7.84 -15.22
C HIS A 39 -9.83 8.55 -14.97
N MET A 40 -9.82 9.78 -14.44
CA MET A 40 -11.06 10.53 -14.20
C MET A 40 -11.81 10.82 -15.50
N LEU A 41 -11.09 11.25 -16.55
CA LEU A 41 -11.66 11.50 -17.88
C LEU A 41 -12.18 10.21 -18.52
N TRP A 42 -11.41 9.13 -18.45
CA TRP A 42 -11.84 7.81 -18.94
C TRP A 42 -13.10 7.32 -18.22
N TYR A 43 -13.13 7.41 -16.90
CA TYR A 43 -14.29 7.02 -16.08
C TYR A 43 -15.55 7.82 -16.46
N ARG A 44 -15.41 9.14 -16.63
CA ARG A 44 -16.51 10.01 -17.10
C ARG A 44 -17.00 9.64 -18.50
N SER A 45 -16.10 9.31 -19.41
CA SER A 45 -16.46 8.91 -20.78
C SER A 45 -17.25 7.59 -20.85
N ARG A 46 -17.13 6.74 -19.82
CA ARG A 46 -17.83 5.45 -19.71
C ARG A 46 -19.24 5.56 -19.12
N GLY A 47 -19.61 6.72 -18.55
CA GLY A 47 -20.97 6.95 -18.05
C GLY A 47 -21.37 6.20 -16.78
N PHE A 48 -20.40 5.68 -16.00
CA PHE A 48 -20.68 5.00 -14.74
C PHE A 48 -21.48 5.90 -13.76
N SER A 49 -22.60 5.42 -13.22
CA SER A 49 -23.43 6.14 -12.26
C SER A 49 -23.75 5.29 -11.01
N GLU A 50 -23.64 5.89 -9.82
CA GLU A 50 -23.86 5.23 -8.51
C GLU A 50 -25.31 4.76 -8.31
N HIS A 51 -26.27 5.45 -8.94
CA HIS A 51 -27.70 5.20 -8.75
C HIS A 51 -28.24 4.01 -9.54
N GLU A 52 -27.58 3.64 -10.64
CA GLU A 52 -28.02 2.54 -11.50
C GLU A 52 -27.65 1.18 -10.89
N GLU A 53 -26.46 1.08 -10.27
CA GLU A 53 -25.93 -0.16 -9.67
C GLU A 53 -26.64 -0.55 -8.35
N THR A 54 -27.21 0.43 -7.64
CA THR A 54 -27.88 0.20 -6.34
C THR A 54 -29.38 -0.07 -6.45
N ALA A 55 -30.03 0.34 -7.54
CA ALA A 55 -31.47 0.17 -7.75
C ALA A 55 -31.86 -1.26 -8.15
N ASP A 56 -30.98 -1.98 -8.87
CA ASP A 56 -31.27 -3.32 -9.44
C ASP A 56 -31.33 -4.44 -8.37
N VAL A 57 -30.88 -4.17 -7.14
CA VAL A 57 -30.54 -5.23 -6.16
C VAL A 57 -31.47 -5.29 -4.94
N GLN A 58 -32.55 -4.49 -4.91
CA GLN A 58 -33.50 -4.47 -3.79
C GLN A 58 -34.30 -5.78 -3.60
N GLY A 59 -34.17 -6.77 -4.50
CA GLY A 59 -35.00 -7.98 -4.53
C GLY A 59 -34.62 -9.12 -3.57
N SER A 60 -33.44 -9.11 -2.92
CA SER A 60 -32.99 -10.24 -2.08
C SER A 60 -32.44 -9.77 -0.73
N ALA A 61 -33.32 -9.53 0.25
CA ALA A 61 -32.97 -8.89 1.52
C ALA A 61 -33.40 -9.66 2.78
N ALA A 62 -33.93 -10.88 2.65
CA ALA A 62 -34.36 -11.65 3.81
C ALA A 62 -33.14 -12.12 4.62
N GLY A 63 -33.02 -11.67 5.88
CA GLY A 63 -31.98 -12.12 6.83
C GLY A 63 -30.67 -11.30 6.82
N ILE A 64 -30.54 -10.29 5.96
CA ILE A 64 -29.33 -9.46 5.89
C ILE A 64 -29.55 -8.15 6.69
N PRO A 65 -28.67 -7.82 7.65
CA PRO A 65 -28.76 -6.59 8.44
C PRO A 65 -28.74 -5.33 7.56
N GLU A 66 -29.43 -4.27 7.99
CA GLU A 66 -29.41 -2.97 7.29
C GLU A 66 -28.01 -2.35 7.22
N ARG A 67 -27.21 -2.55 8.27
CA ARG A 67 -25.82 -2.07 8.36
C ARG A 67 -24.87 -3.24 8.59
N ILE A 68 -23.88 -3.34 7.72
CA ILE A 68 -22.90 -4.43 7.73
C ILE A 68 -21.57 -3.89 8.21
N VAL A 69 -21.08 -4.39 9.34
CA VAL A 69 -19.77 -4.01 9.88
C VAL A 69 -18.69 -4.50 8.93
N ARG A 70 -17.92 -3.58 8.37
CA ARG A 70 -16.80 -3.86 7.47
C ARG A 70 -15.46 -3.74 8.20
N HIS A 71 -15.33 -2.73 9.06
CA HIS A 71 -14.11 -2.42 9.80
C HIS A 71 -14.40 -2.16 11.28
N THR A 72 -13.73 -2.89 12.16
CA THR A 72 -13.80 -2.67 13.60
C THR A 72 -13.19 -1.31 13.97
N LEU A 73 -13.53 -0.76 15.15
CA LEU A 73 -12.93 0.49 15.62
C LEU A 73 -11.40 0.42 15.72
N PRO A 74 -10.77 -0.64 16.29
CA PRO A 74 -9.31 -0.75 16.32
C PRO A 74 -8.71 -0.74 14.91
N SER A 75 -9.25 -1.55 13.99
CA SER A 75 -8.81 -1.58 12.58
C SER A 75 -8.82 -0.18 11.94
N ARG A 76 -9.86 0.62 12.24
CA ARG A 76 -9.95 2.00 11.75
C ARG A 76 -8.88 2.90 12.33
N ILE A 77 -8.69 2.87 13.64
CA ILE A 77 -7.66 3.68 14.31
C ILE A 77 -6.27 3.35 13.73
N PHE A 78 -5.93 2.07 13.58
CA PHE A 78 -4.62 1.68 13.05
C PHE A 78 -4.41 2.15 11.63
N HIS A 79 -5.40 1.97 10.75
CA HIS A 79 -5.32 2.48 9.39
C HIS A 79 -5.13 4.00 9.34
N TRP A 80 -5.90 4.77 10.11
CA TRP A 80 -5.77 6.23 10.11
C TRP A 80 -4.43 6.69 10.67
N THR A 81 -3.87 5.99 11.68
CA THR A 81 -2.52 6.22 12.18
C THR A 81 -1.45 5.92 11.12
N MET A 82 -1.58 4.80 10.40
CA MET A 82 -0.67 4.45 9.29
C MET A 82 -0.77 5.48 8.16
N GLY A 83 -1.98 5.86 7.75
CA GLY A 83 -2.22 6.86 6.71
C GLY A 83 -1.67 8.23 7.09
N ALA A 84 -1.88 8.70 8.33
CA ALA A 84 -1.32 9.96 8.81
C ALA A 84 0.22 9.92 8.83
N SER A 85 0.81 8.84 9.34
CA SER A 85 2.27 8.66 9.33
C SER A 85 2.84 8.65 7.93
N MET A 86 2.17 7.96 6.99
CA MET A 86 2.56 7.90 5.58
C MET A 86 2.54 9.30 4.93
N LEU A 87 1.49 10.09 5.17
CA LEU A 87 1.42 11.46 4.65
C LEU A 87 2.52 12.34 5.23
N VAL A 88 2.80 12.23 6.53
CA VAL A 88 3.92 12.96 7.16
C VAL A 88 5.26 12.56 6.56
N LEU A 89 5.51 11.27 6.35
CA LEU A 89 6.74 10.76 5.73
C LEU A 89 6.93 11.30 4.31
N LEU A 90 5.87 11.26 3.48
CA LEU A 90 5.93 11.80 2.11
C LEU A 90 6.17 13.32 2.13
N ILE A 91 5.45 14.08 2.97
CA ILE A 91 5.64 15.53 3.10
C ILE A 91 7.07 15.85 3.53
N THR A 92 7.57 15.18 4.57
CA THR A 92 8.91 15.44 5.11
C THR A 92 10.04 14.96 4.19
N ALA A 93 9.80 13.96 3.33
CA ALA A 93 10.78 13.53 2.32
C ALA A 93 10.88 14.54 1.16
N PHE A 94 9.76 15.13 0.73
CA PHE A 94 9.70 15.87 -0.54
C PHE A 94 9.59 17.39 -0.40
N VAL A 95 9.02 17.92 0.68
CA VAL A 95 8.92 19.38 0.88
C VAL A 95 10.28 20.07 1.04
N PRO A 96 11.28 19.49 1.73
CA PRO A 96 12.62 20.09 1.79
C PRO A 96 13.28 20.24 0.42
N LEU A 97 13.00 19.31 -0.50
CA LEU A 97 13.49 19.37 -1.88
C LEU A 97 12.92 20.55 -2.69
N LEU A 98 11.85 21.20 -2.20
CA LEU A 98 11.28 22.43 -2.78
C LEU A 98 11.93 23.71 -2.21
N GLY A 99 12.98 23.58 -1.38
CA GLY A 99 13.69 24.71 -0.77
C GLY A 99 13.07 25.23 0.53
N LEU A 100 12.11 24.49 1.12
CA LEU A 100 11.51 24.85 2.41
C LEU A 100 12.29 24.20 3.55
N GLU A 101 12.97 25.02 4.35
CA GLU A 101 13.80 24.57 5.46
C GLU A 101 12.98 24.43 6.76
N PHE A 102 12.99 23.23 7.33
CA PHE A 102 12.43 22.93 8.66
C PHE A 102 13.11 21.69 9.23
N ALA A 103 12.82 21.34 10.50
CA ALA A 103 13.39 20.15 11.17
C ALA A 103 12.80 18.82 10.66
N TRP A 104 12.80 18.63 9.34
CA TRP A 104 12.14 17.53 8.65
C TRP A 104 12.71 16.17 9.04
N VAL A 105 14.04 16.06 9.24
CA VAL A 105 14.69 14.79 9.61
C VAL A 105 14.10 14.24 10.91
N THR A 106 13.97 15.09 11.94
CA THR A 106 13.41 14.72 13.24
C THR A 106 11.97 14.24 13.10
N ILE A 107 11.16 14.96 12.33
CA ILE A 107 9.76 14.60 12.11
C ILE A 107 9.66 13.28 11.31
N HIS A 108 10.51 13.11 10.30
CA HIS A 108 10.52 11.96 9.39
C HIS A 108 10.83 10.66 10.13
N TRP A 109 11.92 10.60 10.91
CA TRP A 109 12.26 9.36 11.60
C TRP A 109 11.27 9.02 12.71
N ILE A 110 10.70 10.02 13.40
CA ILE A 110 9.63 9.78 14.40
C ILE A 110 8.38 9.21 13.72
N ALA A 111 7.93 9.81 12.62
CA ALA A 111 6.80 9.29 11.85
C ALA A 111 7.09 7.87 11.30
N GLY A 112 8.33 7.61 10.88
CA GLY A 112 8.79 6.28 10.47
C GLY A 112 8.69 5.25 11.59
N ALA A 113 9.14 5.60 12.80
CA ALA A 113 9.02 4.74 13.97
C ALA A 113 7.55 4.45 14.33
N VAL A 114 6.68 5.47 14.31
CA VAL A 114 5.24 5.30 14.55
C VAL A 114 4.61 4.38 13.49
N LEU A 115 4.95 4.57 12.22
CA LEU A 115 4.47 3.71 11.13
C LEU A 115 4.93 2.26 11.33
N ILE A 116 6.21 2.02 11.62
CA ILE A 116 6.76 0.68 11.85
C ILE A 116 6.05 -0.01 13.02
N LEU A 117 5.90 0.67 14.16
CA LEU A 117 5.22 0.11 15.32
C LEU A 117 3.76 -0.24 15.00
N THR A 118 3.07 0.63 14.25
CA THR A 118 1.69 0.38 13.85
C THR A 118 1.58 -0.78 12.86
N ILE A 119 2.53 -0.93 11.93
CA ILE A 119 2.60 -2.06 11.00
C ILE A 119 2.87 -3.37 11.75
N ILE A 120 3.78 -3.39 12.71
CA ILE A 120 4.04 -4.59 13.54
C ILE A 120 2.77 -5.01 14.24
N TYR A 121 2.07 -4.06 14.88
CA TYR A 121 0.77 -4.34 15.48
C TYR A 121 -0.22 -4.87 14.44
N HIS A 122 -0.34 -4.22 13.28
CA HIS A 122 -1.26 -4.61 12.21
C HIS A 122 -1.01 -6.04 11.72
N VAL A 123 0.25 -6.44 11.55
CA VAL A 123 0.64 -7.79 11.13
C VAL A 123 0.27 -8.81 12.21
N ILE A 124 0.65 -8.57 13.47
CA ILE A 124 0.30 -9.46 14.59
C ILE A 124 -1.22 -9.59 14.72
N HIS A 125 -1.93 -8.46 14.67
CA HIS A 125 -3.39 -8.43 14.75
C HIS A 125 -4.03 -9.21 13.61
N SER A 126 -3.48 -9.08 12.40
CA SER A 126 -4.04 -9.74 11.22
C SER A 126 -3.79 -11.24 11.21
N ILE A 127 -2.64 -11.71 11.72
CA ILE A 127 -2.31 -13.14 11.81
C ILE A 127 -3.13 -13.83 12.91
N VAL A 128 -3.31 -13.16 14.05
CA VAL A 128 -3.89 -13.80 15.24
C VAL A 128 -5.41 -13.59 15.33
N TRP A 129 -5.94 -12.43 14.92
CA TRP A 129 -7.34 -12.06 15.11
C TRP A 129 -8.16 -11.91 13.83
N GLN A 130 -7.56 -12.02 12.64
CA GLN A 130 -8.27 -11.83 11.37
C GLN A 130 -7.93 -12.97 10.39
N ASP A 131 -8.70 -13.06 9.32
CA ASP A 131 -8.39 -13.95 8.20
C ASP A 131 -7.24 -13.37 7.34
N PHE A 132 -6.00 -13.54 7.80
CA PHE A 132 -4.77 -13.12 7.11
C PHE A 132 -4.71 -13.64 5.66
N TRP A 133 -5.13 -14.87 5.44
CA TRP A 133 -5.03 -15.52 4.13
C TRP A 133 -6.01 -14.95 3.12
N SER A 134 -7.18 -14.46 3.55
CA SER A 134 -8.12 -13.76 2.65
C SER A 134 -7.53 -12.54 1.94
N MET A 135 -6.53 -11.88 2.55
CA MET A 135 -5.82 -10.75 1.95
C MET A 135 -4.61 -11.21 1.14
N MET A 136 -3.91 -12.25 1.60
CA MET A 136 -2.62 -12.68 1.04
C MET A 136 -2.75 -13.68 -0.12
N SER A 137 -3.91 -14.27 -0.36
CA SER A 137 -4.11 -15.25 -1.43
C SER A 137 -3.88 -14.66 -2.84
N MET A 138 -3.02 -15.34 -3.62
CA MET A 138 -2.81 -15.10 -5.05
C MET A 138 -2.79 -16.44 -5.80
N GLY A 139 -3.88 -17.20 -5.69
CA GLY A 139 -4.03 -18.50 -6.32
C GLY A 139 -4.44 -18.42 -7.79
N ALA A 140 -4.49 -19.57 -8.45
CA ALA A 140 -4.95 -19.67 -9.85
C ALA A 140 -6.39 -19.16 -10.07
N LYS A 141 -7.25 -19.24 -9.04
CA LYS A 141 -8.62 -18.71 -9.07
C LYS A 141 -8.61 -17.17 -9.08
N ASP A 142 -7.78 -16.55 -8.24
CA ASP A 142 -7.60 -15.09 -8.17
C ASP A 142 -7.07 -14.52 -9.50
N PHE A 143 -6.17 -15.24 -10.16
CA PHE A 143 -5.67 -14.83 -11.48
C PHE A 143 -6.76 -14.88 -12.57
N ARG A 144 -7.71 -15.82 -12.49
CA ARG A 144 -8.85 -15.86 -13.42
C ARG A 144 -9.81 -14.70 -13.18
N GLU A 145 -10.08 -14.36 -11.91
CA GLU A 145 -10.82 -13.15 -11.52
C GLU A 145 -10.13 -11.91 -12.12
N ALA A 146 -8.83 -11.75 -11.89
CA ALA A 146 -8.03 -10.66 -12.43
C ALA A 146 -8.13 -10.54 -13.96
N MET A 147 -8.02 -11.65 -14.68
CA MET A 147 -8.11 -11.69 -16.13
C MET A 147 -9.52 -11.34 -16.63
N GLY A 148 -10.56 -11.75 -15.91
CA GLY A 148 -11.94 -11.37 -16.19
C GLY A 148 -12.17 -9.87 -16.05
N HIS A 149 -11.73 -9.29 -14.93
CA HIS A 149 -11.77 -7.85 -14.69
C HIS A 149 -10.99 -7.07 -15.77
N PHE A 150 -9.78 -7.51 -16.10
CA PHE A 150 -8.95 -6.87 -17.12
C PHE A 150 -9.61 -6.88 -18.50
N ARG A 151 -10.22 -8.00 -18.91
CA ARG A 151 -10.97 -8.10 -20.17
C ARG A 151 -12.18 -7.16 -20.20
N HIS A 152 -12.92 -7.07 -19.10
CA HIS A 152 -14.06 -6.15 -18.98
C HIS A 152 -13.62 -4.68 -19.01
N LEU A 153 -12.49 -4.35 -18.38
CA LEU A 153 -11.90 -3.00 -18.46
C LEU A 153 -11.52 -2.61 -19.88
N LEU A 154 -10.97 -3.55 -20.67
CA LEU A 154 -10.63 -3.35 -22.08
C LEU A 154 -11.85 -3.30 -23.00
N SER A 155 -12.92 -4.02 -22.65
CA SER A 155 -14.14 -4.08 -23.47
C SER A 155 -15.39 -4.21 -22.59
N SER A 156 -16.27 -3.20 -22.63
CA SER A 156 -17.59 -3.27 -21.98
C SER A 156 -18.49 -4.40 -22.49
N LYS A 157 -18.13 -5.03 -23.62
CA LYS A 157 -18.90 -6.13 -24.21
C LYS A 157 -18.53 -7.49 -23.61
N SER A 158 -17.48 -7.56 -22.79
CA SER A 158 -17.14 -8.78 -22.06
C SER A 158 -18.12 -8.97 -20.89
N PRO A 159 -18.44 -10.22 -20.51
CA PRO A 159 -19.30 -10.51 -19.37
C PRO A 159 -18.87 -9.72 -18.14
N GLU A 160 -19.85 -9.29 -17.35
CA GLU A 160 -19.58 -8.65 -16.07
C GLU A 160 -18.79 -9.61 -15.18
N PRO A 161 -17.67 -9.17 -14.57
CA PRO A 161 -16.92 -10.02 -13.66
C PRO A 161 -17.77 -10.47 -12.49
N GLU A 162 -17.50 -11.67 -11.98
CA GLU A 162 -18.20 -12.17 -10.78
C GLU A 162 -18.02 -11.20 -9.62
N LYS A 163 -19.08 -11.01 -8.83
CA LYS A 163 -18.99 -10.18 -7.63
C LYS A 163 -17.91 -10.77 -6.69
N PRO A 164 -17.05 -9.92 -6.11
CA PRO A 164 -16.00 -10.37 -5.21
C PRO A 164 -16.54 -10.67 -3.80
N GLY A 165 -15.74 -11.40 -3.01
CA GLY A 165 -15.92 -11.45 -1.55
C GLY A 165 -15.46 -10.15 -0.86
N LYS A 166 -15.22 -10.18 0.44
CA LYS A 166 -14.90 -8.98 1.26
C LYS A 166 -13.76 -8.12 0.68
N TYR A 167 -12.73 -8.77 0.13
CA TYR A 167 -11.58 -8.13 -0.49
C TYR A 167 -11.50 -8.51 -1.98
N PRO A 168 -11.81 -7.58 -2.90
CA PRO A 168 -11.63 -7.78 -4.33
C PRO A 168 -10.17 -7.98 -4.75
N PHE A 169 -9.91 -8.57 -5.92
CA PHE A 169 -8.55 -8.82 -6.41
C PHE A 169 -7.65 -7.58 -6.46
N ASP A 170 -8.17 -6.44 -6.91
CA ASP A 170 -7.43 -5.18 -7.00
C ASP A 170 -6.98 -4.66 -5.63
N HIS A 171 -7.78 -4.89 -4.57
CA HIS A 171 -7.39 -4.58 -3.20
C HIS A 171 -6.24 -5.48 -2.73
N ARG A 172 -6.30 -6.78 -3.03
CA ARG A 172 -5.22 -7.74 -2.70
C ARG A 172 -3.93 -7.40 -3.44
N MET A 173 -4.03 -7.04 -4.73
CA MET A 173 -2.89 -6.61 -5.54
C MET A 173 -2.25 -5.33 -4.99
N TYR A 174 -3.08 -4.34 -4.62
CA TYR A 174 -2.58 -3.13 -3.95
C TYR A 174 -1.88 -3.48 -2.63
N HIS A 175 -2.42 -4.41 -1.85
CA HIS A 175 -1.82 -4.85 -0.59
C HIS A 175 -0.43 -5.50 -0.81
N TRP A 176 -0.28 -6.35 -1.83
CA TRP A 176 1.03 -6.89 -2.19
C TRP A 176 2.02 -5.81 -2.63
N GLY A 177 1.57 -4.86 -3.46
CA GLY A 177 2.40 -3.73 -3.87
C GLY A 177 2.85 -2.88 -2.69
N ILE A 178 1.95 -2.60 -1.74
CA ILE A 178 2.27 -1.76 -0.57
C ILE A 178 3.18 -2.51 0.40
N ILE A 179 3.04 -3.84 0.55
CA ILE A 179 3.96 -4.66 1.34
C ILE A 179 5.38 -4.53 0.78
N VAL A 180 5.58 -4.83 -0.51
CA VAL A 180 6.92 -4.84 -1.11
C VAL A 180 7.55 -3.45 -1.00
N THR A 181 6.81 -2.42 -1.40
CA THR A 181 7.33 -1.05 -1.42
C THR A 181 7.61 -0.53 -0.01
N SER A 182 6.71 -0.79 0.95
CA SER A 182 6.90 -0.35 2.34
C SER A 182 8.01 -1.12 3.03
N LEU A 183 8.19 -2.41 2.77
CA LEU A 183 9.32 -3.18 3.31
C LEU A 183 10.65 -2.63 2.81
N LEU A 184 10.77 -2.30 1.53
CA LEU A 184 11.96 -1.64 0.98
C LEU A 184 12.23 -0.31 1.70
N ALA A 185 11.20 0.53 1.86
CA ALA A 185 11.32 1.82 2.56
C ALA A 185 11.67 1.64 4.05
N ILE A 186 11.08 0.67 4.75
CA ILE A 186 11.33 0.39 6.17
C ILE A 186 12.76 -0.09 6.37
N VAL A 187 13.20 -1.10 5.63
CA VAL A 187 14.55 -1.67 5.77
C VAL A 187 15.60 -0.59 5.51
N THR A 188 15.48 0.12 4.38
CA THR A 188 16.42 1.20 4.05
C THR A 188 16.33 2.37 5.02
N GLY A 189 15.13 2.76 5.46
CA GLY A 189 14.93 3.85 6.41
C GLY A 189 15.54 3.55 7.79
N VAL A 190 15.36 2.32 8.29
CA VAL A 190 16.02 1.87 9.53
C VAL A 190 17.54 1.88 9.39
N LEU A 191 18.09 1.49 8.24
CA LEU A 191 19.53 1.61 8.00
C LEU A 191 19.99 3.07 7.96
N MET A 192 19.20 3.97 7.40
CA MET A 192 19.50 5.40 7.35
C MET A 192 19.46 6.08 8.73
N THR A 193 18.63 5.62 9.67
CA THR A 193 18.57 6.23 11.02
C THR A 193 19.85 6.03 11.83
N LEU A 194 20.66 5.02 11.51
CA LEU A 194 21.96 4.78 12.14
C LEU A 194 22.98 5.90 11.85
N ARG A 195 22.76 6.69 10.79
CA ARG A 195 23.60 7.82 10.40
C ARG A 195 23.22 9.13 11.08
N ILE A 196 22.15 9.16 11.86
CA ILE A 196 21.69 10.36 12.54
C ILE A 196 21.65 10.12 14.05
N LYS A 197 21.73 11.21 14.81
CA LYS A 197 21.63 11.15 16.26
C LYS A 197 20.17 10.90 16.63
N THR A 198 19.92 9.84 17.40
CA THR A 198 18.61 9.55 17.98
C THR A 198 18.76 9.46 19.51
N PRO A 199 17.66 9.44 20.28
CA PRO A 199 17.74 9.15 21.72
C PRO A 199 18.30 7.75 22.04
N PHE A 200 18.41 6.86 21.06
CA PHE A 200 18.78 5.46 21.23
C PHE A 200 20.22 5.16 20.83
N TRP A 201 20.81 5.95 19.92
CA TRP A 201 22.19 5.78 19.44
C TRP A 201 22.80 7.10 18.94
N GLU A 202 24.12 7.17 19.05
CA GLU A 202 24.91 8.21 18.38
C GLU A 202 25.09 7.87 16.88
N PRO A 203 25.30 8.87 16.01
CA PRO A 203 25.56 8.62 14.60
C PRO A 203 26.80 7.74 14.42
N ASP A 204 26.66 6.64 13.68
CA ASP A 204 27.79 5.80 13.27
C ASP A 204 28.19 6.11 11.83
N ALA A 205 29.33 6.77 11.67
CA ALA A 205 29.90 7.07 10.36
C ALA A 205 30.58 5.85 9.70
N TYR A 206 30.81 4.76 10.44
CA TYR A 206 31.59 3.58 10.07
C TYR A 206 30.79 2.27 10.07
N TYR A 207 29.46 2.33 9.89
CA TYR A 207 28.64 1.13 9.71
C TYR A 207 29.21 0.25 8.58
N PRO A 208 29.14 -1.10 8.62
CA PRO A 208 29.88 -2.05 7.75
C PRO A 208 29.60 -1.97 6.22
N PHE A 209 28.91 -0.94 5.78
CA PHE A 209 28.52 -0.62 4.40
C PHE A 209 28.82 0.84 4.03
N VAL A 210 29.70 1.51 4.80
CA VAL A 210 30.03 2.91 4.63
C VAL A 210 31.53 3.06 4.40
N ASP A 211 31.81 3.77 3.31
CA ASP A 211 33.06 4.37 2.89
C ASP A 211 33.97 3.56 1.94
N GLN A 212 34.51 4.30 0.97
CA GLN A 212 35.19 3.94 -0.28
C GLN A 212 34.30 3.82 -1.54
N ALA A 213 34.13 4.97 -2.18
CA ALA A 213 33.95 5.24 -3.61
C ALA A 213 33.09 4.28 -4.47
N VAL A 214 32.09 4.82 -5.16
CA VAL A 214 31.49 4.16 -6.34
C VAL A 214 32.44 4.38 -7.53
N ALA A 215 33.57 3.67 -7.56
CA ALA A 215 34.35 3.55 -8.78
C ALA A 215 33.71 2.47 -9.66
N GLY A 216 32.65 2.86 -10.40
CA GLY A 216 32.10 2.09 -11.52
C GLY A 216 31.10 0.99 -11.14
N ILE A 217 29.95 1.02 -11.82
CA ILE A 217 29.16 -0.19 -12.07
C ILE A 217 29.72 -0.79 -13.36
N GLU A 218 30.69 -1.71 -13.27
CA GLU A 218 31.06 -2.53 -14.42
C GLU A 218 29.99 -3.62 -14.59
N VAL A 219 29.16 -3.49 -15.62
CA VAL A 219 28.23 -4.54 -16.03
C VAL A 219 29.04 -5.56 -16.84
N GLY A 220 29.65 -6.52 -16.15
CA GLY A 220 30.39 -7.64 -16.73
C GLY A 220 30.37 -8.85 -15.80
N GLU A 221 30.09 -10.03 -16.35
CA GLU A 221 30.02 -11.29 -15.60
C GLU A 221 31.41 -11.92 -15.37
N PRO A 222 31.62 -12.68 -14.27
CA PRO A 222 30.70 -12.89 -13.15
C PRO A 222 31.35 -12.45 -11.83
N ALA A 223 30.99 -11.27 -11.32
CA ALA A 223 30.89 -11.05 -9.88
C ALA A 223 30.19 -9.72 -9.62
N ILE A 224 28.99 -9.78 -9.06
CA ILE A 224 28.45 -8.69 -8.25
C ILE A 224 29.33 -8.63 -6.99
N THR A 225 30.48 -7.96 -7.07
CA THR A 225 31.28 -7.64 -5.89
C THR A 225 30.72 -6.35 -5.34
N ALA A 226 29.80 -6.47 -4.37
CA ALA A 226 29.34 -5.33 -3.58
C ALA A 226 30.54 -4.73 -2.83
N MET A 227 31.17 -3.71 -3.40
CA MET A 227 32.19 -2.91 -2.71
C MET A 227 31.55 -2.26 -1.47
N PRO A 228 32.19 -2.29 -0.29
CA PRO A 228 31.61 -1.80 0.96
C PRO A 228 31.06 -0.36 0.91
N GLY A 229 31.58 0.54 0.06
CA GLY A 229 31.07 1.91 -0.08
C GLY A 229 29.87 2.11 -1.04
N ALA A 230 29.61 1.16 -1.96
CA ALA A 230 28.47 1.23 -2.87
C ALA A 230 27.11 0.96 -2.17
N ALA A 231 27.17 0.29 -1.01
CA ALA A 231 25.99 -0.13 -0.28
C ALA A 231 25.23 1.04 0.36
N THR A 232 25.90 2.09 0.85
CA THR A 232 25.21 3.25 1.43
C THR A 232 24.45 4.05 0.37
N GLY A 233 25.11 4.46 -0.72
CA GLY A 233 24.43 5.21 -1.79
C GLY A 233 23.25 4.44 -2.36
N LEU A 234 23.38 3.11 -2.47
CA LEU A 234 22.29 2.23 -2.88
C LEU A 234 21.13 2.22 -1.88
N VAL A 235 21.38 2.26 -0.57
CA VAL A 235 20.32 2.39 0.45
C VAL A 235 19.51 3.66 0.23
N PHE A 236 20.16 4.82 0.00
CA PHE A 236 19.47 6.08 -0.29
C PHE A 236 18.68 6.02 -1.60
N VAL A 237 19.24 5.40 -2.64
CA VAL A 237 18.55 5.21 -3.92
C VAL A 237 17.33 4.30 -3.77
N ILE A 238 17.46 3.15 -3.11
CA ILE A 238 16.35 2.21 -2.90
C ILE A 238 15.27 2.88 -2.04
N HIS A 239 15.65 3.61 -0.98
CA HIS A 239 14.71 4.36 -0.17
C HIS A 239 13.97 5.42 -1.01
N GLY A 240 14.71 6.15 -1.86
CA GLY A 240 14.16 7.13 -2.78
C GLY A 240 13.19 6.54 -3.81
N ILE A 241 13.55 5.42 -4.45
CA ILE A 241 12.69 4.69 -5.39
C ILE A 241 11.42 4.21 -4.69
N ALA A 242 11.54 3.66 -3.48
CA ALA A 242 10.40 3.24 -2.68
C ALA A 242 9.50 4.45 -2.32
N GLY A 243 10.09 5.58 -1.93
CA GLY A 243 9.36 6.83 -1.67
C GLY A 243 8.60 7.34 -2.91
N VAL A 244 9.23 7.32 -4.08
CA VAL A 244 8.61 7.69 -5.36
C VAL A 244 7.45 6.75 -5.71
N ALA A 245 7.62 5.45 -5.54
CA ALA A 245 6.54 4.48 -5.75
C ALA A 245 5.38 4.73 -4.77
N LEU A 246 5.68 5.03 -3.50
CA LEU A 246 4.68 5.35 -2.47
C LEU A 246 3.88 6.62 -2.80
N ILE A 247 4.47 7.64 -3.45
CA ILE A 247 3.70 8.80 -3.95
C ILE A 247 2.56 8.31 -4.86
N ILE A 248 2.90 7.50 -5.87
CA ILE A 248 1.94 7.05 -6.88
C ILE A 248 0.89 6.15 -6.24
N MET A 249 1.31 5.21 -5.38
CA MET A 249 0.40 4.28 -4.72
C MET A 249 -0.56 4.99 -3.76
N VAL A 250 -0.07 5.89 -2.92
CA VAL A 250 -0.89 6.65 -1.97
C VAL A 250 -1.84 7.59 -2.72
N ALA A 251 -1.37 8.26 -3.77
CA ALA A 251 -2.23 9.11 -4.61
C ALA A 251 -3.36 8.30 -5.26
N ALA A 252 -3.05 7.13 -5.84
CA ALA A 252 -4.05 6.23 -6.42
C ALA A 252 -5.05 5.74 -5.36
N HIS A 253 -4.56 5.31 -4.19
CA HIS A 253 -5.40 4.86 -3.09
C HIS A 253 -6.39 5.93 -2.62
N ILE A 254 -5.92 7.15 -2.39
CA ILE A 254 -6.78 8.28 -1.99
C ILE A 254 -7.79 8.59 -3.10
N TYR A 255 -7.34 8.63 -4.37
CA TYR A 255 -8.20 8.91 -5.51
C TYR A 255 -9.34 7.89 -5.64
N PHE A 256 -9.04 6.58 -5.57
CA PHE A 256 -10.07 5.55 -5.64
C PHE A 256 -11.01 5.58 -4.43
N ALA A 257 -10.53 5.96 -3.25
CA ALA A 257 -11.36 6.09 -2.06
C ALA A 257 -12.38 7.24 -2.14
N ILE A 258 -12.04 8.35 -2.80
CA ILE A 258 -12.93 9.51 -2.96
C ILE A 258 -13.83 9.44 -4.20
N ARG A 259 -13.62 8.46 -5.09
CA ARG A 259 -14.39 8.29 -6.32
C ARG A 259 -15.89 8.10 -5.99
N PRO A 260 -16.84 8.79 -6.65
CA PRO A 260 -18.25 8.78 -6.24
C PRO A 260 -18.87 7.39 -6.09
N ASP A 261 -18.64 6.49 -7.04
CA ASP A 261 -19.15 5.11 -7.02
C ASP A 261 -18.43 4.19 -6.04
N LYS A 262 -17.27 4.59 -5.48
CA LYS A 262 -16.50 3.81 -4.50
C LYS A 262 -16.43 4.47 -3.12
N ARG A 263 -17.07 5.63 -2.95
CA ARG A 263 -17.06 6.42 -1.70
C ARG A 263 -17.59 5.66 -0.49
N TYR A 264 -18.40 4.61 -0.71
CA TYR A 264 -18.87 3.74 0.35
C TYR A 264 -17.71 3.00 1.06
N TYR A 265 -16.59 2.75 0.38
CA TYR A 265 -15.38 2.23 1.04
C TYR A 265 -14.78 3.25 2.01
N LEU A 266 -14.65 4.51 1.60
CA LEU A 266 -14.20 5.59 2.47
C LEU A 266 -15.12 5.75 3.68
N TRP A 267 -16.44 5.74 3.46
CA TRP A 267 -17.40 5.80 4.54
C TRP A 267 -17.35 4.59 5.46
N GLY A 268 -17.13 3.39 4.92
CA GLY A 268 -16.86 2.19 5.70
C GLY A 268 -15.61 2.34 6.57
N MET A 269 -14.58 3.01 6.07
CA MET A 269 -13.35 3.29 6.80
C MET A 269 -13.51 4.36 7.88
N ILE A 270 -14.42 5.32 7.70
CA ILE A 270 -14.73 6.38 8.67
C ILE A 270 -15.71 5.86 9.73
N ARG A 271 -16.82 5.24 9.32
CA ARG A 271 -17.96 4.85 10.19
C ARG A 271 -17.89 3.41 10.70
N GLY A 272 -17.16 2.54 10.00
CA GLY A 272 -16.99 1.12 10.33
C GLY A 272 -17.94 0.16 9.62
N TRP A 273 -18.94 0.67 8.90
CA TRP A 273 -19.99 -0.14 8.29
C TRP A 273 -20.38 0.39 6.89
N ILE A 274 -21.01 -0.48 6.09
CA ILE A 274 -21.63 -0.18 4.79
C ILE A 274 -23.12 -0.53 4.81
N ASP A 275 -23.91 0.14 3.97
CA ASP A 275 -25.34 -0.14 3.85
C ASP A 275 -25.57 -1.48 3.14
N ARG A 276 -26.66 -2.18 3.47
CA ARG A 276 -27.04 -3.45 2.84
C ARG A 276 -27.15 -3.35 1.33
N GLU A 277 -27.71 -2.26 0.82
CA GLU A 277 -27.91 -2.04 -0.60
C GLU A 277 -26.56 -1.95 -1.33
N GLN A 278 -25.59 -1.27 -0.72
CA GLN A 278 -24.21 -1.21 -1.23
C GLN A 278 -23.52 -2.57 -1.16
N TYR A 279 -23.78 -3.33 -0.09
CA TYR A 279 -23.22 -4.66 0.05
C TYR A 279 -23.72 -5.61 -1.05
N LEU A 280 -25.03 -5.70 -1.25
CA LEU A 280 -25.63 -6.56 -2.26
C LEU A 280 -25.27 -6.13 -3.70
N ALA A 281 -25.10 -4.82 -3.93
CA ALA A 281 -24.66 -4.31 -5.22
C ALA A 281 -23.25 -4.79 -5.58
N HIS A 282 -22.31 -4.77 -4.63
CA HIS A 282 -20.87 -4.89 -4.95
C HIS A 282 -20.21 -6.18 -4.47
N PHE A 283 -20.86 -6.98 -3.62
CA PHE A 283 -20.28 -8.19 -3.05
C PHE A 283 -21.20 -9.38 -3.27
N ASP A 284 -20.56 -10.54 -3.39
CA ASP A 284 -21.24 -11.83 -3.47
C ASP A 284 -21.51 -12.35 -2.05
N PRO A 285 -22.80 -12.51 -1.63
CA PRO A 285 -23.14 -13.03 -0.32
C PRO A 285 -22.63 -14.45 -0.05
N ASP A 286 -22.41 -15.25 -1.11
CA ASP A 286 -21.84 -16.59 -0.97
C ASP A 286 -20.33 -16.55 -0.69
N LYS A 287 -19.65 -15.50 -1.14
CA LYS A 287 -18.20 -15.27 -0.91
C LYS A 287 -17.92 -14.43 0.34
N TRP A 288 -18.89 -13.68 0.84
CA TRP A 288 -18.79 -12.92 2.08
C TRP A 288 -20.13 -12.96 2.83
N SER A 289 -20.36 -14.00 3.62
CA SER A 289 -21.63 -14.17 4.34
C SER A 289 -21.74 -13.26 5.57
N VAL A 290 -22.88 -12.61 5.72
CA VAL A 290 -23.20 -11.73 6.86
C VAL A 290 -24.61 -12.04 7.35
N VAL A 291 -24.72 -12.90 8.36
CA VAL A 291 -26.01 -13.31 8.97
C VAL A 291 -26.07 -12.81 10.40
N ASP A 292 -27.22 -12.24 10.79
CA ASP A 292 -27.52 -11.75 12.16
C ASP A 292 -26.55 -10.69 12.74
N GLY A 293 -25.87 -9.92 11.90
CA GLY A 293 -24.98 -8.83 12.34
C GLY A 293 -23.64 -9.31 12.90
N SER A 294 -23.45 -10.62 13.06
CA SER A 294 -22.15 -11.26 13.23
C SER A 294 -21.56 -11.60 11.86
N ILE A 295 -20.31 -11.19 11.61
CA ILE A 295 -19.55 -11.71 10.48
C ILE A 295 -19.37 -13.22 10.75
N GLN A 296 -20.03 -14.07 9.98
CA GLN A 296 -19.75 -15.51 10.04
C GLN A 296 -18.49 -15.74 9.22
N GLU A 297 -17.34 -15.96 9.87
CA GLU A 297 -16.18 -16.49 9.18
C GLU A 297 -16.55 -17.91 8.66
N SER A 298 -16.24 -18.19 7.39
CA SER A 298 -16.41 -19.54 6.83
C SER A 298 -15.61 -20.56 7.66
N PRO A 299 -16.10 -21.79 7.84
CA PRO A 299 -15.44 -22.77 8.72
C PRO A 299 -14.17 -23.30 8.04
N PRO A 300 -13.07 -23.45 8.79
CA PRO A 300 -12.46 -24.79 8.89
C PRO A 300 -11.86 -25.03 10.32
N GLY A 301 -11.56 -26.25 10.82
CA GLY A 301 -11.59 -26.66 12.28
C GLY A 301 -10.31 -26.79 13.19
N GLY A 302 -10.28 -26.16 14.39
CA GLY A 302 -9.20 -26.19 15.43
C GLY A 302 -8.57 -24.82 15.84
N ALA A 303 -8.50 -24.36 17.08
CA ALA A 303 -9.08 -24.75 18.36
C ALA A 303 -9.05 -23.53 19.31
N ILE A 304 -10.24 -23.14 19.78
CA ILE A 304 -10.67 -22.45 21.02
C ILE A 304 -9.68 -21.53 21.77
N ALA A 305 -9.80 -20.20 21.57
CA ALA A 305 -9.86 -19.18 22.62
C ALA A 305 -10.46 -17.87 22.06
N ASP A 306 -11.57 -17.42 22.66
CA ASP A 306 -12.62 -16.54 22.10
C ASP A 306 -13.29 -17.10 20.83
N SER A 307 -14.56 -17.47 20.95
CA SER A 307 -15.34 -18.22 19.96
C SER A 307 -15.70 -17.44 18.68
N THR A 308 -14.85 -16.48 18.28
CA THR A 308 -15.04 -15.57 17.15
C THR A 308 -13.84 -15.51 16.19
N VAL A 309 -12.76 -16.27 16.42
CA VAL A 309 -11.63 -16.24 15.50
C VAL A 309 -10.92 -17.59 15.48
N SER A 310 -10.62 -18.01 14.27
CA SER A 310 -9.67 -19.07 13.91
C SER A 310 -10.14 -20.49 14.11
N ALA A 311 -10.28 -21.14 12.96
CA ALA A 311 -9.92 -22.53 12.83
C ALA A 311 -9.42 -22.80 11.35
N PRO A 312 -8.64 -23.88 11.09
CA PRO A 312 -7.69 -24.15 10.02
C PRO A 312 -8.21 -25.00 8.85
N ARG A 313 -7.61 -24.73 7.69
CA ARG A 313 -7.93 -25.23 6.35
C ARG A 313 -7.94 -26.77 6.25
N ALA A 314 -9.00 -27.32 5.67
CA ALA A 314 -8.97 -28.62 5.02
C ALA A 314 -8.36 -28.43 3.62
N ASP A 315 -7.23 -29.08 3.41
CA ASP A 315 -6.56 -29.46 2.16
C ASP A 315 -6.93 -28.68 0.88
N ASP A 316 -5.93 -27.92 0.38
CA ASP A 316 -5.66 -27.83 -1.06
C ASP A 316 -4.78 -29.01 -1.49
#